data_AF-A0A482T9G4-F1
#
_entry.id   AF-A0A482T9G4-F1
#
_cell.length_a   1.000
_cell.length_b   1.000
_cell.length_c   1.000
_cell.angle_alpha   90.00
_cell.angle_beta   90.00
_cell.angle_gamma   90.00
#
_symmetry.space_group_name_H-M   'P 1'
#
loop_
_entity.id
_entity.type
_entity.pdbx_description
1 polymer ?
#
loop_
_entity_poly.entity_id
_entity_poly.type
_entity_poly.pdbx_seq_one_letter_code
_entity_poly.pdbx_strand_id
1 'polypeptide(L)'
;MHFDQRTQAALRDVGLTTEEIRTASDAVADAVERDAEKLRSFFGGEGAVYSDMEMAHSATEIQEHKVEFIDLFTHGSDLRGYLRFDSWGVPVEGGRVLSDEKVELSLGPTVDARVRFARDPDLLR
;
A
#
# COMPACT_ATOMS: atom_id res chain seq x y z
N MET A 1 -18.08 0.26 -9.23
CA MET A 1 -18.43 1.46 -8.44
C MET A 1 -18.28 1.13 -6.97
N HIS A 2 -17.35 1.79 -6.27
CA HIS A 2 -16.91 1.39 -4.92
C HIS A 2 -17.49 2.25 -3.80
N PHE A 3 -17.95 3.48 -4.10
CA PHE A 3 -18.67 4.29 -3.12
C PHE A 3 -19.95 3.56 -2.68
N ASP A 4 -20.15 3.44 -1.38
CA ASP A 4 -21.39 2.89 -0.84
C ASP A 4 -22.59 3.80 -1.09
N GLN A 5 -23.80 3.29 -0.84
CA GLN A 5 -25.04 4.04 -1.08
C GLN A 5 -25.14 5.33 -0.26
N ARG A 6 -24.59 5.35 0.96
CA ARG A 6 -24.62 6.53 1.85
C ARG A 6 -23.70 7.61 1.31
N THR A 7 -22.53 7.24 0.82
CA THR A 7 -21.55 8.13 0.17
C THR A 7 -22.11 8.68 -1.13
N GLN A 8 -22.70 7.83 -1.98
CA GLN A 8 -23.34 8.29 -3.22
C GLN A 8 -24.54 9.22 -2.97
N ALA A 9 -25.31 9.01 -1.90
CA ALA A 9 -26.38 9.93 -1.50
C ALA A 9 -25.82 11.28 -1.07
N ALA A 10 -24.83 11.29 -0.16
CA ALA A 10 -24.20 12.52 0.30
C ALA A 10 -23.55 13.33 -0.83
N LEU A 11 -22.90 12.66 -1.80
CA LEU A 11 -22.32 13.32 -2.97
C LEU A 11 -23.39 13.95 -3.88
N ARG A 12 -24.56 13.31 -4.03
CA ARG A 12 -25.70 13.90 -4.75
C ARG A 12 -26.29 15.09 -4.00
N ASP A 13 -26.37 15.02 -2.68
CA ASP A 13 -26.91 16.11 -1.84
C ASP A 13 -26.06 17.39 -1.94
N VAL A 14 -24.76 17.27 -2.20
CA VAL A 14 -23.85 18.41 -2.46
C VAL A 14 -23.75 18.80 -3.93
N GLY A 15 -24.57 18.19 -4.80
CA GLY A 15 -24.78 18.63 -6.19
C GLY A 15 -24.11 17.80 -7.28
N LEU A 16 -23.44 16.69 -6.96
CA LEU A 16 -22.87 15.82 -8.00
C LEU A 16 -23.96 14.98 -8.68
N THR A 17 -23.85 14.85 -9.99
CA THR A 17 -24.65 13.91 -10.79
C THR A 17 -24.17 12.48 -10.61
N THR A 18 -25.03 11.50 -10.92
CA THR A 18 -24.66 10.08 -10.93
C THR A 18 -23.48 9.79 -11.86
N GLU A 19 -23.37 10.50 -12.99
CA GLU A 19 -22.25 10.33 -13.92
C GLU A 19 -20.94 10.85 -13.32
N GLU A 20 -20.95 12.04 -12.70
CA GLU A 20 -19.77 12.57 -12.00
C GLU A 20 -19.31 11.67 -10.85
N ILE A 21 -20.26 11.09 -10.10
CA ILE A 21 -19.95 10.12 -9.03
C ILE A 21 -19.31 8.85 -9.60
N ARG A 22 -19.81 8.36 -10.75
CA ARG A 22 -19.19 7.22 -11.46
C ARG A 22 -17.78 7.57 -11.91
N THR A 23 -17.59 8.70 -12.58
CA THR A 23 -16.28 9.17 -13.03
C THR A 23 -15.30 9.31 -11.87
N ALA A 24 -15.73 9.86 -10.73
CA ALA A 24 -14.91 9.94 -9.52
C ALA A 24 -14.58 8.55 -8.97
N SER A 25 -15.56 7.63 -8.92
CA SER A 25 -15.34 6.25 -8.47
C SER A 25 -14.31 5.52 -9.34
N ASP A 26 -14.40 5.67 -10.66
CA ASP A 26 -13.51 5.02 -11.61
C ASP A 26 -12.10 5.63 -11.53
N ALA A 27 -11.99 6.95 -11.41
CA ALA A 27 -10.71 7.63 -11.22
C ALA A 27 -9.94 7.18 -9.97
N VAL A 28 -10.64 6.89 -8.86
CA VAL A 28 -10.03 6.31 -7.66
C VAL A 28 -9.53 4.89 -7.92
N ALA A 29 -10.33 4.05 -8.60
CA ALA A 29 -9.90 2.68 -8.92
C ALA A 29 -8.64 2.68 -9.81
N ASP A 30 -8.60 3.55 -10.82
CA ASP A 30 -7.43 3.72 -11.68
C ASP A 30 -6.21 4.22 -10.89
N ALA A 31 -6.41 5.08 -9.88
CA ALA A 31 -5.33 5.55 -9.02
C ALA A 31 -4.75 4.41 -8.17
N VAL A 32 -5.61 3.58 -7.60
CA VAL A 32 -5.20 2.42 -6.79
C VAL A 32 -4.45 1.40 -7.64
N GLU A 33 -4.86 1.17 -8.88
CA GLU A 33 -4.13 0.27 -9.78
C GLU A 33 -2.73 0.81 -10.12
N ARG A 34 -2.60 2.11 -10.41
CA ARG A 34 -1.29 2.74 -10.62
C ARG A 34 -0.38 2.63 -9.40
N ASP A 35 -0.93 2.78 -8.20
CA ASP A 35 -0.15 2.62 -6.98
C ASP A 35 0.26 1.16 -6.77
N ALA A 36 -0.60 0.19 -7.08
CA ALA A 36 -0.26 -1.23 -7.05
C ALA A 36 0.89 -1.56 -8.02
N GLU A 37 0.88 -1.01 -9.24
CA GLU A 37 1.99 -1.16 -10.19
C GLU A 37 3.31 -0.60 -9.66
N LYS A 38 3.28 0.60 -9.07
CA LYS A 38 4.47 1.22 -8.47
C LYS A 38 4.99 0.41 -7.28
N LEU A 39 4.10 -0.10 -6.43
CA LEU A 39 4.50 -0.97 -5.32
C LEU A 39 5.13 -2.27 -5.83
N ARG A 40 4.54 -2.92 -6.85
CA ARG A 40 5.14 -4.09 -7.51
C ARG A 40 6.53 -3.78 -8.05
N SER A 41 6.72 -2.63 -8.69
CA SER A 41 8.05 -2.18 -9.16
C SER A 41 9.03 -1.92 -8.02
N PHE A 42 8.59 -1.26 -6.95
CA PHE A 42 9.40 -0.97 -5.77
C PHE A 42 9.89 -2.26 -5.08
N PHE A 43 9.03 -3.26 -4.91
CA PHE A 43 9.42 -4.52 -4.25
C PHE A 43 10.05 -5.55 -5.19
N GLY A 44 9.89 -5.41 -6.51
CA GLY A 44 10.45 -6.32 -7.51
C GLY A 44 11.87 -5.99 -7.98
N GLY A 45 12.46 -4.90 -7.51
CA GLY A 45 13.84 -4.52 -7.85
C GLY A 45 14.89 -5.35 -7.11
N GLU A 46 16.12 -5.39 -7.64
CA GLU A 46 17.24 -6.06 -6.99
C GLU A 46 17.70 -5.30 -5.73
N GLY A 47 18.20 -6.04 -4.73
CA GLY A 47 18.76 -5.49 -3.50
C GLY A 47 17.81 -5.54 -2.30
N ALA A 48 18.31 -5.05 -1.17
CA ALA A 48 17.54 -5.00 0.06
C ALA A 48 16.57 -3.81 0.08
N VAL A 49 15.50 -3.95 0.85
CA VAL A 49 14.58 -2.87 1.20
C VAL A 49 14.64 -2.69 2.71
N TYR A 50 14.66 -1.44 3.16
CA TYR A 50 14.70 -1.10 4.57
C TYR A 50 13.32 -0.74 5.07
N SER A 51 13.02 -1.03 6.33
CA SER A 51 11.74 -0.66 6.95
C SER A 51 11.92 -0.08 8.34
N ASP A 52 10.98 0.77 8.75
CA ASP A 52 10.84 1.23 10.14
C ASP A 52 9.99 0.29 11.02
N MET A 53 9.80 -0.96 10.58
CA MET A 53 9.05 -1.96 11.32
C MET A 53 9.74 -2.29 12.65
N GLU A 54 8.96 -2.25 13.73
CA GLU A 54 9.39 -2.77 15.02
C GLU A 54 9.44 -4.31 14.97
N MET A 55 10.59 -4.90 15.27
CA MET A 55 10.74 -6.35 15.39
C MET A 55 11.07 -6.74 16.82
N ALA A 56 10.37 -7.75 17.32
CA ALA A 56 10.64 -8.33 18.63
C ALA A 56 12.12 -8.73 18.73
N HIS A 57 12.78 -8.26 19.79
CA HIS A 57 14.19 -8.52 20.09
C HIS A 57 15.22 -7.90 19.11
N SER A 58 14.80 -7.00 18.20
CA SER A 58 15.73 -6.16 17.45
C SER A 58 16.16 -4.96 18.29
N ALA A 59 17.45 -4.60 18.24
CA ALA A 59 17.98 -3.40 18.88
C ALA A 59 18.09 -2.21 17.90
N THR A 60 17.81 -2.43 16.62
CA THR A 60 17.90 -1.42 15.56
C THR A 60 16.51 -0.91 15.23
N GLU A 61 16.36 0.39 14.96
CA GLU A 61 15.09 1.01 14.56
C GLU A 61 14.74 0.74 13.09
N ILE A 62 15.74 0.43 12.27
CA ILE A 62 15.61 0.13 10.84
C ILE A 62 15.98 -1.32 10.60
N GLN A 63 15.08 -2.05 9.94
CA GLN A 63 15.30 -3.44 9.55
C GLN A 63 15.61 -3.52 8.06
N GLU A 64 16.54 -4.39 7.70
CA GLU A 64 16.88 -4.70 6.31
C GLU A 64 16.19 -5.99 5.89
N HIS A 65 15.59 -6.00 4.69
CA HIS A 65 14.82 -7.11 4.17
C HIS A 65 15.26 -7.50 2.77
N LYS A 66 15.44 -8.81 2.56
CA LYS A 66 15.46 -9.39 1.22
C LYS A 66 14.04 -9.78 0.82
N VAL A 67 13.51 -9.08 -0.18
CA VAL A 67 12.17 -9.33 -0.72
C VAL A 67 12.23 -10.45 -1.75
N GLU A 68 11.36 -11.44 -1.63
CA GLU A 68 11.21 -12.50 -2.65
C GLU A 68 10.18 -12.08 -3.69
N PHE A 69 9.01 -11.64 -3.25
CA PHE A 69 7.98 -11.10 -4.13
C PHE A 69 6.94 -10.29 -3.34
N ILE A 70 6.18 -9.48 -4.07
CA ILE A 70 4.90 -8.96 -3.62
C ILE A 70 3.83 -9.36 -4.64
N ASP A 71 2.69 -9.82 -4.15
CA ASP A 71 1.52 -10.10 -4.97
C ASP A 71 0.37 -9.20 -4.50
N LEU A 72 -0.16 -8.37 -5.41
CA LEU A 72 -1.13 -7.32 -5.12
C LEU A 72 -2.32 -7.42 -6.05
N PHE A 73 -3.52 -7.24 -5.49
CA PHE A 73 -4.76 -7.07 -6.23
C PHE A 73 -5.53 -5.85 -5.73
N THR A 74 -6.38 -5.31 -6.60
CA THR A 74 -7.17 -4.11 -6.32
C THR A 74 -8.66 -4.43 -6.42
N HIS A 75 -9.47 -3.76 -5.61
CA HIS A 75 -10.93 -3.84 -5.69
C HIS A 75 -11.55 -2.49 -5.35
N GLY A 76 -11.84 -1.69 -6.38
CA GLY A 76 -12.36 -0.35 -6.19
C GLY A 76 -11.30 0.55 -5.56
N SER A 77 -11.56 1.05 -4.34
CA SER A 77 -10.59 1.84 -3.56
C SER A 77 -9.60 1.00 -2.77
N ASP A 78 -9.77 -0.32 -2.74
CA ASP A 78 -8.98 -1.19 -1.86
C ASP A 78 -7.77 -1.76 -2.61
N LEU A 79 -6.62 -1.78 -1.92
CA LEU A 79 -5.42 -2.51 -2.32
C LEU A 79 -5.09 -3.53 -1.24
N ARG A 80 -4.95 -4.79 -1.64
CA ARG A 80 -4.63 -5.90 -0.74
C ARG A 80 -3.65 -6.86 -1.40
N GLY A 81 -3.00 -7.69 -0.60
CA GLY A 81 -2.06 -8.67 -1.14
C GLY A 81 -1.24 -9.38 -0.09
N TYR A 82 -0.09 -9.89 -0.53
CA TYR A 82 0.86 -10.59 0.30
C TYR A 82 2.30 -10.17 -0.05
N LEU A 83 3.07 -9.81 0.97
CA LEU A 83 4.50 -9.50 0.85
C LEU A 83 5.31 -10.66 1.42
N ARG A 84 6.22 -11.22 0.62
CA ARG A 84 7.09 -12.31 1.01
C ARG A 84 8.54 -11.84 1.06
N PHE A 85 9.16 -12.03 2.22
CA PHE A 85 10.60 -11.93 2.44
C PHE A 85 11.24 -13.32 2.40
N ASP A 86 12.56 -13.39 2.51
CA ASP A 86 13.33 -14.64 2.45
C ASP A 86 12.81 -15.76 3.38
N SER A 87 12.45 -15.41 4.60
CA SER A 87 12.16 -16.35 5.69
C SER A 87 10.69 -16.36 6.08
N TRP A 88 9.98 -15.25 5.88
CA TRP A 88 8.59 -15.08 6.31
C TRP A 88 7.81 -14.19 5.34
N GLY A 89 6.50 -14.08 5.52
CA GLY A 89 5.68 -13.16 4.75
C GLY A 89 4.43 -12.76 5.51
N VAL A 90 3.76 -11.74 5.01
CA VAL A 90 2.68 -11.06 5.72
C VAL A 90 1.61 -10.55 4.75
N PRO A 91 0.31 -10.67 5.09
CA PRO A 91 -0.74 -9.98 4.35
C PRO A 91 -0.51 -8.47 4.39
N VAL A 92 -0.82 -7.78 3.30
CA VAL A 92 -0.64 -6.33 3.20
C VAL A 92 -1.90 -5.64 2.69
N GLU A 93 -2.13 -4.42 3.16
CA GLU A 93 -3.28 -3.60 2.77
C GLU A 93 -2.93 -2.10 2.66
N GLY A 94 -3.74 -1.36 1.88
CA GLY A 94 -3.74 0.10 1.87
C GLY A 94 -2.40 0.73 1.48
N GLY A 95 -1.75 0.19 0.46
CA GLY A 95 -0.45 0.64 -0.01
C GLY A 95 -0.46 2.09 -0.49
N ARG A 96 0.60 2.83 -0.16
CA ARG A 96 0.80 4.22 -0.56
C ARG A 96 2.20 4.43 -1.10
N VAL A 97 2.30 5.18 -2.18
CA VAL A 97 3.59 5.63 -2.72
C VAL A 97 3.88 7.03 -2.17
N LEU A 98 4.91 7.16 -1.34
CA LEU A 98 5.31 8.45 -0.74
C LEU A 98 6.32 9.18 -1.63
N SER A 99 7.18 8.42 -2.31
CA SER A 99 8.09 8.84 -3.37
C SER A 99 8.51 7.61 -4.18
N ASP A 100 9.31 7.78 -5.23
CA ASP A 100 9.82 6.66 -6.03
C ASP A 100 10.70 5.69 -5.20
N GLU A 101 11.30 6.18 -4.10
CA GLU A 101 12.21 5.41 -3.25
C GLU A 101 11.64 5.10 -1.86
N LYS A 102 10.37 5.46 -1.61
CA LYS A 102 9.72 5.28 -0.30
C LYS A 102 8.23 4.98 -0.44
N VAL A 103 7.79 3.89 0.17
CA VAL A 103 6.39 3.43 0.15
C VAL A 103 5.91 3.09 1.57
N GLU A 104 4.61 2.89 1.73
CA GLU A 104 4.01 2.53 3.00
C GLU A 104 2.93 1.45 2.80
N LEU A 105 2.89 0.45 3.69
CA LEU A 105 1.90 -0.63 3.71
C LEU A 105 1.37 -0.84 5.14
N SER A 106 0.07 -1.12 5.28
CA SER A 106 -0.41 -1.78 6.49
C SER A 106 -0.04 -3.25 6.40
N LEU A 107 0.66 -3.76 7.42
CA LEU A 107 1.02 -5.17 7.53
C LEU A 107 0.01 -5.87 8.45
N GLY A 108 -0.38 -7.08 8.07
CA GLY A 108 -1.40 -7.86 8.75
C GLY A 108 -1.04 -8.25 10.21
N PRO A 109 -1.91 -9.02 10.88
CA PRO A 109 -1.93 -9.14 12.34
C PRO A 109 -0.66 -9.62 13.03
N THR A 110 0.27 -10.24 12.29
CA THR A 110 1.59 -10.63 12.83
C THR A 110 2.43 -9.42 13.20
N VAL A 111 2.33 -8.34 12.42
CA VAL A 111 3.03 -7.07 12.67
C VAL A 111 2.05 -6.02 13.21
N ASP A 112 0.82 -6.01 12.70
CA ASP A 112 -0.28 -5.13 13.12
C ASP A 112 0.12 -3.65 13.16
N ALA A 113 0.84 -3.20 12.13
CA ALA A 113 1.35 -1.84 12.03
C ALA A 113 1.34 -1.33 10.60
N ARG A 114 1.37 -0.01 10.48
CA ARG A 114 1.61 0.69 9.21
C ARG A 114 3.11 0.99 9.11
N VAL A 115 3.75 0.37 8.13
CA VAL A 115 5.21 0.31 7.99
C VAL A 115 5.62 1.04 6.72
N ARG A 116 6.64 1.88 6.85
CA ARG A 116 7.32 2.56 5.74
C ARG A 116 8.48 1.70 5.28
N PHE A 117 8.63 1.61 3.96
CA PHE A 117 9.73 0.92 3.31
C PHE A 117 10.50 1.89 2.43
N ALA A 118 11.83 1.76 2.38
CA ALA A 118 12.68 2.60 1.55
C ALA A 118 13.83 1.83 0.90
N ARG A 119 14.36 2.35 -0.22
CA ARG A 119 15.57 1.83 -0.87
C ARG A 119 16.86 2.17 -0.12
N ASP A 120 16.81 3.23 0.69
CA ASP A 120 17.91 3.71 1.52
C ASP A 120 17.41 3.88 2.97
N PRO A 121 18.12 3.36 3.99
CA PRO A 121 17.72 3.53 5.39
C PRO A 121 17.65 5.00 5.83
N ASP A 122 18.42 5.92 5.23
CA ASP A 122 18.39 7.34 5.59
C ASP A 122 17.05 8.00 5.25
N LEU A 123 16.30 7.45 4.29
CA LEU A 123 14.96 7.93 3.95
C LEU A 123 13.91 7.57 5.00
N LEU A 124 14.23 6.76 6.00
CA LEU A 124 13.31 6.36 7.08
C LEU A 124 13.49 7.18 8.37
N ARG A 125 14.55 8.00 8.42
CA ARG A 125 14.87 8.88 9.55
C ARG A 125 14.02 10.16 9.55
#